data_AF-A0A6I2IN67-F1
#
_entry.id   AF-A0A6I2IN67-F1
#
_cell.length_a   1.000
_cell.length_b   1.000
_cell.length_c   1.000
_cell.angle_alpha   90.00
_cell.angle_beta   90.00
_cell.angle_gamma   90.00
#
_symmetry.space_group_name_H-M   'P 1'
#
loop_
_entity.id
_entity.type
_entity.pdbx_description
1 polymer ?
#
loop_
_entity_poly.entity_id
_entity_poly.type
_entity_poly.pdbx_seq_one_letter_code
_entity_poly.pdbx_strand_id
1 'polypeptide(L)' 'MKIISKRQAMALYRQHPGSRLFRFCTGKYKWSGSICHYAGREVQDIRGVLAVFAERRQDRNGPYVILRSVTLN' A
#
# COMPACT_ATOMS: atom_id res chain seq x y z
N MET A 1 7.62 -8.62 -3.91
CA MET A 1 6.16 -8.86 -3.76
C MET A 1 5.36 -7.95 -4.70
N LYS A 2 4.05 -8.16 -4.88
CA LYS A 2 3.20 -7.30 -5.75
C LYS A 2 2.28 -6.39 -4.95
N ILE A 3 2.01 -5.20 -5.49
CA ILE A 3 1.00 -4.29 -4.93
C ILE A 3 -0.39 -4.91 -5.15
N ILE A 4 -1.14 -5.09 -4.06
CA ILE A 4 -2.49 -5.66 -4.10
C ILE A 4 -3.56 -4.59 -3.89
N SER A 5 -4.82 -4.95 -4.12
CA SER A 5 -5.93 -4.05 -3.84
C SER A 5 -6.04 -3.76 -2.33
N LYS A 6 -6.54 -2.58 -1.97
CA LYS A 6 -6.80 -2.22 -0.57
C LYS A 6 -7.71 -3.24 0.11
N ARG A 7 -8.71 -3.77 -0.60
CA ARG A 7 -9.62 -4.80 -0.07
C ARG A 7 -8.85 -6.07 0.35
N GLN A 8 -7.96 -6.57 -0.51
CA GLN A 8 -7.14 -7.74 -0.20
C GLN A 8 -6.18 -7.46 0.96
N ALA A 9 -5.53 -6.29 0.98
CA ALA A 9 -4.65 -5.91 2.09
C ALA A 9 -5.40 -5.83 3.42
N MET A 10 -6.62 -5.28 3.43
CA MET A 10 -7.43 -5.24 4.66
C MET A 10 -7.93 -6.62 5.09
N ALA A 11 -8.13 -7.56 4.16
CA ALA A 11 -8.43 -8.95 4.51
C ALA A 11 -7.25 -9.60 5.24
N LEU A 12 -6.02 -9.43 4.73
CA LEU A 12 -4.80 -9.91 5.38
C LEU A 12 -4.60 -9.25 6.75
N TYR A 13 -4.80 -7.93 6.86
CA TYR A 13 -4.73 -7.23 8.14
C TYR A 13 -5.68 -7.83 9.20
N ARG A 14 -6.92 -8.14 8.82
CA ARG A 14 -7.90 -8.74 9.74
C ARG A 14 -7.58 -10.19 10.11
N GLN A 15 -6.95 -10.94 9.21
CA GLN A 15 -6.57 -12.34 9.44
C GLN A 15 -5.35 -12.50 10.35
N HIS A 16 -4.56 -11.44 10.56
CA HIS A 16 -3.32 -11.49 11.34
C HIS A 16 -3.42 -10.55 12.56
N PRO A 17 -3.93 -11.04 13.71
CA PRO A 17 -3.90 -10.31 14.97
C PRO A 17 -2.49 -9.85 15.30
N GLY A 18 -2.34 -8.60 15.73
CA GLY A 18 -1.02 -7.99 15.99
C GLY A 18 -0.33 -7.42 14.76
N SER A 19 -0.88 -7.61 13.55
CA SER A 19 -0.37 -6.89 12.38
C SER A 19 -0.64 -5.38 12.48
N ARG A 20 0.16 -4.58 11.77
CA ARG A 20 0.08 -3.11 11.80
C ARG A 20 0.01 -2.51 10.40
N LEU A 21 -0.75 -1.42 10.27
CA LEU A 21 -0.79 -0.62 9.05
C LEU A 21 0.29 0.46 9.08
N PHE A 22 1.35 0.29 8.32
CA PHE A 22 2.46 1.24 8.26
C PHE A 22 2.59 1.89 6.87
N ARG A 23 3.47 2.88 6.75
CA ARG A 23 3.86 3.45 5.47
C ARG A 23 4.96 2.56 4.88
N PHE A 24 4.77 2.06 3.66
CA PHE A 24 5.78 1.18 3.02
C PHE A 24 7.05 1.95 2.66
N CYS A 25 6.89 3.18 2.15
CA CYS A 25 7.98 4.09 1.82
C CYS A 25 7.54 5.55 1.95
N THR A 26 8.49 6.49 2.05
CA THR A 26 8.20 7.95 2.10
C THR A 26 7.84 8.56 0.74
N GLY A 27 7.97 7.81 -0.35
CA GLY A 27 7.72 8.28 -1.71
C GLY A 27 6.27 8.75 -1.95
N LYS A 28 6.14 9.85 -2.69
CA LYS A 28 4.89 10.30 -3.31
C LYS A 28 4.89 9.91 -4.78
N TYR A 29 3.88 9.16 -5.21
CA TYR A 29 3.75 8.68 -6.57
C TYR A 29 2.67 9.47 -7.33
N LYS A 30 2.83 9.57 -8.66
CA LYS A 30 1.92 10.35 -9.51
C LYS A 30 0.50 9.80 -9.50
N TRP A 31 -0.50 10.63 -9.24
CA TRP A 31 -1.88 10.21 -9.44
C TRP A 31 -2.18 10.02 -10.94
N SER A 32 -2.70 8.86 -11.33
CA SER A 32 -3.02 8.49 -12.72
C SER A 32 -4.52 8.42 -13.01
N GLY A 33 -5.36 8.94 -12.11
CA GLY A 33 -6.83 8.85 -12.24
C GLY A 33 -7.45 7.62 -11.57
N SER A 34 -6.68 6.56 -11.30
CA SER A 34 -7.17 5.37 -10.60
C SER A 34 -6.09 4.69 -9.76
N ILE A 35 -6.48 4.15 -8.59
CA ILE A 35 -5.59 3.32 -7.75
C ILE A 35 -5.25 1.99 -8.44
N CYS A 36 -6.13 1.47 -9.30
CA CYS A 36 -5.92 0.21 -10.00
C CYS A 36 -4.67 0.22 -10.89
N HIS A 37 -4.22 1.40 -11.34
CA HIS A 37 -2.97 1.57 -12.09
C HIS A 37 -1.72 1.06 -11.36
N TYR A 38 -1.77 1.01 -10.02
CA TYR A 38 -0.68 0.54 -9.18
C TYR A 38 -0.80 -0.94 -8.81
N ALA A 39 -1.99 -1.52 -8.87
CA ALA A 39 -2.18 -2.93 -8.56
C ALA A 39 -1.38 -3.81 -9.55
N GLY A 40 -0.81 -4.90 -9.05
CA GLY A 40 -0.01 -5.84 -9.84
C GLY A 40 1.45 -5.42 -10.09
N ARG A 41 1.82 -4.15 -9.84
CA ARG A 41 3.21 -3.70 -9.94
C ARG A 41 4.08 -4.40 -8.90
N GLU A 42 5.32 -4.68 -9.28
CA GLU A 42 6.29 -5.27 -8.37
C GLU A 42 6.92 -4.22 -7.46
N VAL A 43 7.13 -4.61 -6.22
CA VAL A 43 7.90 -3.87 -5.22
C VAL A 43 8.88 -4.81 -4.55
N GLN A 44 9.94 -4.23 -3.99
CA GLN A 44 10.91 -4.98 -3.21
C GLN A 44 10.21 -5.83 -2.16
N ASP A 45 10.63 -7.09 -2.06
CA ASP A 45 10.16 -7.97 -1.01
C ASP A 45 10.89 -7.65 0.30
N ILE A 46 10.13 -7.38 1.36
CA ILE A 46 10.67 -6.93 2.65
C ILE A 46 10.17 -7.90 3.72
N ARG A 47 11.12 -8.45 4.50
CA ARG A 47 10.80 -9.36 5.60
C ARG A 47 9.85 -8.69 6.59
N GLY A 48 8.78 -9.39 6.95
CA GLY A 48 7.76 -8.89 7.87
C GLY A 48 6.67 -8.04 7.21
N VAL A 49 6.68 -7.82 5.88
CA VAL A 49 5.58 -7.17 5.17
C VAL A 49 4.65 -8.24 4.57
N LEU A 50 3.38 -8.24 4.99
CA LEU A 50 2.34 -9.14 4.47
C LEU A 50 1.72 -8.65 3.17
N ALA A 51 1.55 -7.34 3.04
CA ALA A 51 0.89 -6.74 1.89
C ALA A 51 1.37 -5.32 1.66
N VAL A 52 1.37 -4.90 0.40
CA VAL A 52 1.56 -3.50 -0.01
C VAL A 52 0.37 -3.08 -0.86
N PHE A 53 -0.20 -1.91 -0.59
CA PHE A 53 -1.32 -1.37 -1.36
C PHE A 53 -1.18 0.13 -1.55
N ALA A 54 -1.73 0.64 -2.64
CA ALA A 54 -1.75 2.06 -2.95
C ALA A 54 -2.95 2.77 -2.30
N GLU A 55 -2.72 3.98 -1.76
CA GLU A 55 -3.76 4.89 -1.29
C GLU A 55 -3.66 6.24 -1.99
N ARG A 56 -4.80 6.80 -2.40
CA ARG A 56 -4.87 8.18 -2.89
C ARG A 56 -4.83 9.12 -1.70
N ARG A 57 -4.00 10.16 -1.82
CA ARG A 57 -3.97 11.31 -0.93
C ARG A 57 -4.06 12.58 -1.76
N GLN A 58 -4.35 13.67 -1.09
CA GLN A 58 -4.38 14.99 -1.70
C GLN A 58 -3.76 15.97 -0.71
N ASP A 59 -2.89 16.83 -1.21
CA ASP A 59 -2.35 17.96 -0.48
C ASP A 59 -2.49 19.24 -1.34
N ARG A 60 -1.83 20.33 -0.93
CA ARG A 60 -1.87 21.61 -1.64
C ARG A 60 -1.32 21.54 -3.07
N ASN A 61 -0.47 20.56 -3.38
CA ASN A 61 0.11 20.37 -4.71
C ASN A 61 -0.72 19.41 -5.58
N GLY A 62 -1.88 18.97 -5.09
CA GLY A 62 -2.81 18.12 -5.81
C GLY A 62 -2.83 16.66 -5.34
N PRO A 63 -3.47 15.76 -6.11
CA PRO A 63 -3.59 14.36 -5.76
C PRO A 63 -2.29 13.60 -6.01
N TYR A 64 -1.94 12.72 -5.08
CA TYR A 64 -0.80 11.81 -5.19
C TYR A 64 -1.15 10.44 -4.60
N VAL A 65 -0.28 9.47 -4.83
CA VAL A 65 -0.40 8.13 -4.29
C VAL A 65 0.70 7.88 -3.26
N ILE A 66 0.34 7.22 -2.17
CA ILE A 66 1.29 6.65 -1.21
C ILE A 66 1.16 5.12 -1.22
N LEU A 67 2.25 4.44 -0.89
CA LEU A 67 2.22 3.00 -0.64
C LEU A 67 2.14 2.76 0.87
N ARG A 68 1.15 1.98 1.28
CA ARG A 68 0.95 1.49 2.65
C ARG A 68 1.28 0.01 2.69
N SER A 69 1.68 -0.45 3.86
CA SER A 69 1.93 -1.86 4.12
C SER A 69 1.13 -2.38 5.30
N VAL A 70 0.83 -3.68 5.25
CA VAL A 70 0.47 -4.48 6.42
C VAL A 70 1.75 -5.17 6.85
N THR A 71 2.20 -4.94 8.08
CA THR A 71 3.40 -5.58 8.64
C THR A 71 3.02 -6.56 9.74
N LEU A 72 3.78 -7.64 9.87
CA LEU A 72 3.83 -8.45 11.08
C LEU A 72 4.48 -7.62 12.20
N ASN A 73 4.08 -7.88 13.44
CA ASN A 73 4.74 -7.34 14.63
C ASN A 73 6.07 -8.04 14.87
#